data_AF-A0A4U5NYM5-F1
#
_entry.id   AF-A0A4U5NYM5-F1
#
_cell.length_a   1.000
_cell.length_b   1.000
_cell.length_c   1.000
_cell.angle_alpha   90.00
_cell.angle_beta   90.00
_cell.angle_gamma   90.00
#
_symmetry.space_group_name_H-M   'P 1'
#
loop_
_entity.id
_entity.type
_entity.pdbx_description
1 polymer ?
#
loop_
_entity_poly.entity_id
_entity_poly.type
_entity_poly.pdbx_seq_one_letter_code
_entity_poly.pdbx_strand_id
1 'polypeptide(L)'
;MDECGSYMDATSSSVGGTEEHRFDSELDRHMMQTINDVKFVNRRPKFTAVGEVNFQRQCLDAHNALRTRYGAPNIMWSQELADLAHTWAMKLADRGRILYPELPGIGENIRLGLAEHCDGAHLTTGAEIVDEWSAEAQKFNFDKPRWNPSKLST
;
A
#
# COMPACT_ATOMS: atom_id res chain seq x y z
N MET A 1 -45.93 12.62 -49.81
CA MET A 1 -45.66 12.55 -48.35
C MET A 1 -45.39 11.10 -47.96
N ASP A 2 -44.50 10.47 -48.73
CA ASP A 2 -43.21 9.86 -48.35
C ASP A 2 -42.85 10.08 -46.86
N GLU A 3 -42.35 9.12 -46.07
CA GLU A 3 -41.51 7.97 -46.40
C GLU A 3 -41.59 6.93 -45.26
N CYS A 4 -41.63 5.66 -45.63
CA CYS A 4 -41.30 4.51 -44.78
C CYS A 4 -39.77 4.39 -44.72
N GLY A 5 -39.18 4.27 -43.54
CA GLY A 5 -37.75 4.08 -43.38
C GLY A 5 -37.40 3.38 -42.06
N SER A 6 -37.39 2.06 -42.08
CA SER A 6 -36.54 1.27 -41.18
C SER A 6 -35.06 1.51 -41.56
N TYR A 7 -34.14 1.14 -40.65
CA TYR A 7 -32.68 1.04 -40.82
C TYR A 7 -31.88 2.11 -40.05
N MET A 8 -31.38 1.73 -38.88
CA MET A 8 -29.95 1.46 -38.67
C MET A 8 -29.76 0.76 -37.33
N ASP A 9 -29.30 -0.48 -37.42
CA ASP A 9 -28.64 -1.21 -36.35
C ASP A 9 -27.27 -0.56 -36.09
N ALA A 10 -26.93 -0.31 -34.83
CA ALA A 10 -25.60 0.08 -34.42
C ALA A 10 -25.32 -0.48 -33.03
N THR A 11 -25.07 -1.79 -33.00
CA THR A 11 -24.27 -2.41 -31.95
C THR A 11 -22.88 -1.77 -31.94
N SER A 12 -22.68 -0.74 -31.11
CA SER A 12 -21.34 -0.21 -30.85
C SER A 12 -20.67 -1.05 -29.77
N SER A 13 -20.20 -2.22 -30.18
CA SER A 13 -19.14 -2.92 -29.45
C SER A 13 -17.83 -2.18 -29.74
N SER A 14 -17.33 -1.46 -28.74
CA SER A 14 -16.01 -0.84 -28.76
C SER A 14 -15.24 -1.34 -27.54
N VAL A 15 -14.62 -2.50 -27.72
CA VAL A 15 -13.44 -2.94 -27.00
C VAL A 15 -12.37 -1.86 -27.14
N GLY A 16 -11.82 -1.39 -26.01
CA GLY A 16 -10.58 -0.61 -26.02
C GLY A 16 -10.54 0.46 -24.93
N GLY A 17 -9.99 0.08 -23.77
CA GLY A 17 -9.66 1.02 -22.70
C GLY A 17 -9.86 0.40 -21.32
N THR A 18 -9.14 -0.67 -21.00
CA THR A 18 -8.91 -1.07 -19.62
C THR A 18 -8.04 0.00 -18.94
N GLU A 19 -8.66 1.11 -18.58
CA GLU A 19 -8.19 1.92 -17.46
C GLU A 19 -9.23 1.75 -16.35
N GLU A 20 -9.32 0.52 -15.84
CA GLU A 20 -9.71 0.36 -14.45
C GLU A 20 -8.63 1.03 -13.64
N HIS A 21 -8.82 2.32 -13.37
CA HIS A 21 -8.35 2.92 -12.14
C HIS A 21 -9.04 2.12 -11.03
N ARG A 22 -8.50 0.93 -10.74
CA ARG A 22 -8.96 0.00 -9.70
C ARG A 22 -8.55 0.62 -8.38
N PHE A 23 -9.21 1.72 -8.09
CA PHE A 23 -9.25 2.38 -6.81
C PHE A 23 -9.69 1.34 -5.80
N ASP A 24 -8.86 1.15 -4.79
CA ASP A 24 -9.15 0.21 -3.73
C ASP A 24 -10.35 0.72 -2.94
N SER A 25 -11.51 0.08 -3.19
CA SER A 25 -12.78 0.51 -2.61
C SER A 25 -12.78 0.50 -1.08
N GLU A 26 -11.89 -0.26 -0.44
CA GLU A 26 -11.79 -0.33 1.00
C GLU A 26 -10.89 0.78 1.55
N LEU A 27 -9.71 0.98 0.96
CA LEU A 27 -8.83 2.09 1.34
C LEU A 27 -9.52 3.43 1.10
N ASP A 28 -10.18 3.61 -0.04
CA ASP A 28 -10.89 4.85 -0.35
C ASP A 28 -12.03 5.14 0.63
N ARG A 29 -12.76 4.08 1.01
CA ARG A 29 -13.81 4.19 2.04
C ARG A 29 -13.21 4.60 3.37
N HIS A 30 -12.09 4.00 3.78
CA HIS A 30 -11.38 4.38 5.00
C HIS A 30 -10.90 5.84 4.94
N MET A 31 -10.27 6.25 3.85
CA MET A 31 -9.83 7.64 3.65
C MET A 31 -10.99 8.63 3.76
N MET A 32 -12.11 8.35 3.09
CA MET A 32 -13.30 9.21 3.15
C MET A 32 -13.89 9.27 4.57
N GLN A 33 -13.96 8.14 5.28
CA GLN A 33 -14.41 8.08 6.66
C GLN A 33 -13.49 8.90 7.58
N THR A 34 -12.17 8.72 7.49
CA THR A 34 -11.19 9.48 8.29
C THR A 34 -11.30 10.98 8.01
N ILE A 35 -11.47 11.39 6.74
CA ILE A 35 -11.65 12.81 6.39
C ILE A 35 -12.96 13.36 6.99
N ASN A 36 -14.04 12.58 6.96
CA ASN A 36 -15.33 12.95 7.53
C ASN A 36 -15.21 13.13 9.05
N ASP A 37 -14.60 12.17 9.74
CA ASP A 37 -14.38 12.23 11.18
C ASP A 37 -13.55 13.46 11.55
N VAL A 38 -12.46 13.76 10.82
CA VAL A 38 -11.64 14.95 11.07
C VAL A 38 -12.41 16.26 10.85
N LYS A 39 -13.37 16.27 9.90
CA LYS A 39 -14.19 17.45 9.58
C LYS A 39 -15.29 17.69 10.61
N PHE A 40 -15.95 16.63 11.10
CA PHE A 40 -17.19 16.75 11.88
C PHE A 40 -17.07 16.22 13.32
N VAL A 41 -15.99 15.50 13.65
CA VAL A 41 -15.76 14.85 14.94
C VAL A 41 -14.37 15.26 15.46
N ASN A 42 -14.34 16.19 16.41
CA ASN A 42 -13.10 16.81 16.94
C ASN A 42 -12.30 15.87 17.88
N ARG A 43 -12.05 14.62 17.46
CA ARG A 43 -11.40 13.58 18.28
C ARG A 43 -9.91 13.38 18.00
N ARG A 44 -9.39 13.84 16.86
CA ARG A 44 -7.96 13.72 16.49
C ARG A 44 -7.42 15.00 15.83
N PRO A 45 -6.14 15.36 16.03
CA PRO A 45 -5.51 16.45 15.28
C PRO A 45 -5.57 16.17 13.77
N LYS A 46 -6.06 17.14 12.99
CA LYS A 46 -6.30 16.98 11.54
C LYS A 46 -5.05 16.54 10.77
N PHE A 47 -3.88 17.05 11.17
CA PHE A 47 -2.60 16.76 10.53
C PHE A 47 -2.19 15.28 10.67
N THR A 48 -2.37 14.68 11.85
CA THR A 48 -1.99 13.29 12.11
C THR A 48 -2.88 12.31 11.34
N ALA A 49 -4.18 12.54 11.31
CA ALA A 49 -5.13 11.67 10.62
C ALA A 49 -4.94 11.70 9.09
N VAL A 50 -4.68 12.89 8.52
CA VAL A 50 -4.36 13.02 7.09
C VAL A 50 -3.00 12.41 6.76
N GLY A 51 -2.01 12.55 7.65
CA GLY A 51 -0.71 11.91 7.50
C GLY A 51 -0.80 10.37 7.47
N GLU A 52 -1.61 9.80 8.36
CA GLU A 52 -1.82 8.35 8.45
C GLU A 52 -2.42 7.76 7.17
N VAL A 53 -3.50 8.36 6.65
CA VAL A 53 -4.13 7.87 5.40
C VAL A 53 -3.22 8.03 4.18
N ASN A 54 -2.41 9.09 4.14
CA ASN A 54 -1.43 9.27 3.08
C ASN A 54 -0.33 8.21 3.15
N PHE A 55 0.14 7.87 4.36
CA PHE A 55 1.11 6.80 4.57
C PHE A 55 0.57 5.45 4.08
N GLN A 56 -0.68 5.11 4.41
CA GLN A 56 -1.33 3.88 3.96
C GLN A 56 -1.42 3.79 2.43
N ARG A 57 -1.84 4.87 1.75
CA ARG A 57 -1.87 4.94 0.28
C ARG A 57 -0.48 4.74 -0.32
N GLN A 58 0.52 5.47 0.18
CA GLN A 58 1.90 5.37 -0.30
C GLN A 58 2.44 3.95 -0.18
N CYS A 59 2.16 3.26 0.94
CA CYS A 59 2.51 1.85 1.11
C CYS A 59 1.87 0.99 0.02
N LEU A 60 0.56 1.07 -0.20
CA LEU A 60 -0.13 0.23 -1.17
C LEU A 60 0.37 0.47 -2.60
N ASP A 61 0.52 1.73 -2.99
CA ASP A 61 0.95 2.12 -4.33
C ASP A 61 2.38 1.65 -4.61
N ALA A 62 3.30 1.83 -3.66
CA ALA A 62 4.69 1.38 -3.78
C ALA A 62 4.78 -0.15 -3.91
N HIS A 63 4.02 -0.91 -3.12
CA HIS A 63 3.96 -2.37 -3.26
C HIS A 63 3.44 -2.77 -4.64
N ASN A 64 2.35 -2.16 -5.12
CA ASN A 64 1.76 -2.49 -6.42
C ASN A 64 2.69 -2.12 -7.59
N ALA A 65 3.43 -1.02 -7.49
CA ALA A 65 4.45 -0.65 -8.47
C ALA A 65 5.57 -1.70 -8.55
N LEU A 66 6.08 -2.16 -7.41
CA LEU A 66 7.09 -3.23 -7.35
C LEU A 66 6.54 -4.56 -7.91
N ARG A 67 5.34 -4.96 -7.49
CA ARG A 67 4.72 -6.21 -7.95
C ARG A 67 4.51 -6.20 -9.45
N THR A 68 4.03 -5.10 -10.01
CA THR A 68 3.90 -4.90 -11.47
C THR A 68 5.26 -5.04 -12.16
N ARG A 69 6.32 -4.41 -11.63
CA ARG A 69 7.68 -4.51 -12.18
C ARG A 69 8.20 -5.95 -12.24
N TYR A 70 7.84 -6.78 -11.28
CA TYR A 70 8.20 -8.21 -11.24
C TYR A 70 7.16 -9.14 -11.87
N GLY A 71 6.12 -8.62 -12.51
CA GLY A 71 5.07 -9.41 -13.16
C GLY A 71 4.09 -10.11 -12.20
N ALA A 72 4.04 -9.69 -10.94
CA ALA A 72 3.10 -10.19 -9.94
C ALA A 72 1.79 -9.38 -9.95
N PRO A 73 0.62 -10.02 -9.69
CA PRO A 73 -0.66 -9.30 -9.62
C PRO A 73 -0.70 -8.26 -8.50
N ASN A 74 -1.41 -7.16 -8.70
CA ASN A 74 -1.61 -6.13 -7.66
C ASN A 74 -2.35 -6.70 -6.45
N ILE A 75 -2.01 -6.17 -5.27
CA ILE A 75 -2.70 -6.42 -4.00
C ILE A 75 -3.69 -5.30 -3.71
N MET A 76 -4.63 -5.61 -2.83
CA MET A 76 -5.64 -4.69 -2.30
C MET A 76 -5.38 -4.47 -0.81
N TRP A 77 -5.76 -3.29 -0.34
CA TRP A 77 -5.85 -2.94 1.07
C TRP A 77 -6.85 -3.82 1.80
N SER A 78 -6.60 -3.99 3.09
CA SER A 78 -7.53 -4.60 4.03
C SER A 78 -7.44 -3.81 5.32
N GLN A 79 -8.56 -3.24 5.76
CA GLN A 79 -8.57 -2.44 6.98
C GLN A 79 -8.29 -3.32 8.21
N GLU A 80 -8.75 -4.57 8.18
CA GLU A 80 -8.48 -5.54 9.24
C GLU A 80 -6.97 -5.80 9.40
N LEU A 81 -6.24 -6.04 8.29
CA LEU A 81 -4.79 -6.24 8.34
C LEU A 81 -4.06 -4.97 8.78
N ALA A 82 -4.53 -3.79 8.37
CA ALA A 82 -3.96 -2.52 8.79
C ALA A 82 -4.11 -2.28 10.30
N ASP A 83 -5.28 -2.58 10.86
CA ASP A 83 -5.56 -2.44 12.30
C ASP A 83 -4.72 -3.43 13.14
N LEU A 84 -4.55 -4.66 12.64
CA LEU A 84 -3.65 -5.65 13.24
C LEU A 84 -2.20 -5.17 13.23
N ALA A 85 -1.73 -4.69 12.08
CA ALA A 85 -0.36 -4.19 11.91
C ALA A 85 -0.10 -2.97 12.80
N HIS A 86 -1.06 -2.03 12.90
CA HIS A 86 -0.96 -0.87 13.80
C HIS A 86 -0.86 -1.30 15.26
N THR A 87 -1.74 -2.20 15.69
CA THR A 87 -1.73 -2.74 17.07
C THR A 87 -0.40 -3.42 17.39
N TRP A 88 0.17 -4.14 16.42
CA TRP A 88 1.45 -4.79 16.59
C TRP A 88 2.62 -3.79 16.62
N ALA A 89 2.65 -2.82 15.71
CA ALA A 89 3.66 -1.76 15.70
C ALA A 89 3.70 -0.99 17.03
N MET A 90 2.53 -0.68 17.62
CA MET A 90 2.44 -0.05 18.94
C MET A 90 3.07 -0.92 20.05
N LYS A 91 2.83 -2.24 20.02
CA LYS A 91 3.45 -3.18 20.96
C LYS A 91 4.97 -3.26 20.77
N LEU A 92 5.46 -3.28 19.54
CA LEU A 92 6.90 -3.31 19.25
C LEU A 92 7.59 -2.01 19.69
N ALA A 93 6.94 -0.87 19.45
CA ALA A 93 7.44 0.45 19.87
C ALA A 93 7.57 0.54 21.39
N ASP A 94 6.58 0.07 22.16
CA ASP A 94 6.63 0.01 23.62
C ASP A 94 7.75 -0.91 24.15
N ARG A 95 8.02 -2.01 23.45
CA ARG A 95 9.07 -2.97 23.83
C ARG A 95 10.47 -2.57 23.37
N GLY A 96 10.60 -1.70 22.38
CA GLY A 96 11.87 -1.27 21.79
C GLY A 96 12.66 -2.39 21.09
N ARG A 97 12.01 -3.50 20.72
CA ARG A 97 12.65 -4.63 20.01
C ARG A 97 11.67 -5.35 19.10
N ILE A 98 12.19 -5.92 18.02
CA ILE A 98 11.41 -6.76 17.10
C ILE A 98 11.01 -8.06 17.81
N LEU A 99 9.72 -8.35 17.78
CA LEU A 99 9.11 -9.61 18.15
C LEU A 99 8.29 -10.07 16.94
N TYR A 100 8.12 -11.37 16.78
CA TYR A 100 7.30 -11.93 15.71
C TYR A 100 6.03 -12.52 16.31
N PRO A 101 4.84 -12.07 15.87
CA PRO A 101 3.59 -12.67 16.30
C PRO A 101 3.38 -13.97 15.53
N GLU A 102 3.01 -15.04 16.23
CA GLU A 102 2.68 -16.33 15.60
C GLU A 102 1.22 -16.33 15.13
N LEU A 103 0.88 -15.45 14.18
CA LEU A 103 -0.44 -15.46 13.53
C LEU A 103 -0.42 -16.39 12.31
N PRO A 104 -1.08 -17.56 12.36
CA PRO A 104 -1.04 -18.49 11.24
C PRO A 104 -1.73 -17.89 10.01
N GLY A 105 -1.04 -17.96 8.86
CA GLY A 105 -1.60 -17.55 7.57
C GLY A 105 -1.45 -16.07 7.22
N ILE A 106 -0.86 -15.23 8.09
CA ILE A 106 -0.58 -13.82 7.82
C ILE A 106 0.94 -13.63 7.69
N GLY A 107 1.38 -13.10 6.54
CA GLY A 107 2.77 -12.72 6.32
C GLY A 107 3.09 -11.36 6.95
N GLU A 108 4.35 -11.14 7.31
CA GLU A 108 4.77 -9.92 8.01
C GLU A 108 6.09 -9.37 7.43
N ASN A 109 6.21 -8.04 7.40
CA ASN A 109 7.47 -7.35 7.21
C ASN A 109 7.61 -6.24 8.27
N ILE A 110 8.75 -6.17 8.97
CA ILE A 110 8.97 -5.24 10.09
C ILE A 110 10.20 -4.39 9.80
N ARG A 111 10.05 -3.08 9.97
CA ARG A 111 11.16 -2.12 10.02
C ARG A 111 11.12 -1.38 11.36
N LEU A 112 12.19 -1.51 12.14
CA LEU A 112 12.38 -0.79 13.39
C LEU A 112 13.50 0.24 13.21
N GLY A 113 13.18 1.52 13.42
CA GLY A 113 14.15 2.62 13.36
C GLY A 113 14.04 3.49 14.60
N LEU A 114 15.17 4.05 15.06
CA LEU A 114 15.17 5.05 16.13
C LEU A 114 14.82 6.42 15.56
N ALA A 115 14.09 7.24 16.32
CA ALA A 115 13.67 8.58 15.89
C ALA A 115 14.84 9.51 15.51
N GLU A 116 16.04 9.24 16.02
CA GLU A 116 17.29 9.94 15.68
C GLU A 116 17.80 9.67 14.26
N HIS A 117 17.33 8.61 13.61
CA HIS A 117 17.61 8.30 12.20
C HIS A 117 16.59 8.94 11.24
N CYS A 118 15.59 9.64 11.80
CA CYS A 118 14.75 10.54 11.03
C CYS A 118 15.46 11.89 11.09
N ASP A 119 15.90 12.44 9.95
CA ASP A 119 16.69 13.70 9.86
C ASP A 119 15.93 14.97 10.33
N GLY A 120 14.88 14.83 11.14
CA GLY A 120 14.03 15.91 11.66
C GLY A 120 13.23 16.65 10.59
N ALA A 121 13.49 16.38 9.30
CA ALA A 121 12.93 17.08 8.16
C ALA A 121 11.53 16.57 7.76
N HIS A 122 11.28 15.27 7.85
CA HIS A 122 9.97 14.68 7.57
C HIS A 122 9.74 13.35 8.30
N LEU A 123 8.47 12.98 8.45
CA LEU A 123 8.07 11.66 8.92
C LEU A 123 8.36 10.64 7.82
N THR A 124 8.93 9.49 8.17
CA THR A 124 9.17 8.39 7.24
C THR A 124 7.88 8.00 6.52
N THR A 125 7.92 8.03 5.19
CA THR A 125 6.79 7.77 4.31
C THR A 125 6.61 6.28 4.05
N GLY A 126 5.43 5.88 3.58
CA GLY A 126 5.16 4.49 3.24
C GLY A 126 6.02 4.00 2.08
N ALA A 127 6.26 4.87 1.10
CA ALA A 127 7.09 4.57 -0.07
C ALA A 127 8.55 4.29 0.32
N GLU A 128 9.14 5.11 1.20
CA GLU A 128 10.52 4.92 1.68
C GLU A 128 10.72 3.56 2.37
N ILE A 129 9.76 3.13 3.18
CA ILE A 129 9.82 1.82 3.86
C ILE A 129 9.77 0.68 2.83
N VAL A 130 8.88 0.79 1.85
CA VAL A 130 8.75 -0.22 0.79
C VAL A 130 10.00 -0.27 -0.08
N ASP A 131 10.60 0.87 -0.38
CA ASP A 131 11.85 0.96 -1.12
C ASP A 131 13.01 0.32 -0.33
N GLU A 132 13.09 0.55 0.97
CA GLU A 132 14.08 -0.08 1.87
C GLU A 132 13.95 -1.62 1.83
N TRP A 133 12.73 -2.16 1.93
CA TRP A 133 12.49 -3.59 1.79
C TRP A 133 12.81 -4.11 0.40
N SER A 134 12.51 -3.34 -0.65
CA SER A 134 12.78 -3.72 -2.04
C SER A 134 14.28 -3.87 -2.33
N ALA A 135 15.13 -3.11 -1.63
CA ALA A 135 16.58 -3.20 -1.79
C ALA A 135 17.12 -4.59 -1.44
N GLU A 136 16.42 -5.35 -0.59
CA GLU A 136 16.76 -6.74 -0.29
C GLU A 136 16.62 -7.68 -1.49
N ALA A 137 15.79 -7.33 -2.48
CA ALA A 137 15.65 -8.12 -3.71
C ALA A 137 16.98 -8.26 -4.46
N GLN A 138 17.89 -7.28 -4.35
CA GLN A 138 19.24 -7.34 -4.94
C GLN A 138 20.09 -8.45 -4.31
N LYS A 139 19.79 -8.83 -3.06
CA LYS A 139 20.45 -9.91 -2.32
C LYS A 139 19.85 -11.28 -2.65
N PHE A 140 18.74 -11.33 -3.38
CA PHE A 140 18.09 -12.59 -3.78
C PHE A 140 18.49 -13.00 -5.19
N ASN A 141 18.78 -14.29 -5.39
CA ASN A 141 19.00 -14.86 -6.72
C ASN A 141 17.70 -15.50 -7.22
N PHE A 142 17.05 -14.88 -8.22
CA PHE A 142 15.80 -15.37 -8.81
C PHE A 142 15.98 -16.62 -9.68
N ASP A 143 17.13 -16.77 -10.36
CA ASP A 143 17.43 -17.94 -11.19
C ASP A 143 17.73 -19.19 -10.36
N LYS A 144 18.33 -18.99 -9.18
CA LYS A 144 18.63 -20.02 -8.19
C LYS A 144 18.13 -19.56 -6.84
N PRO A 145 16.84 -19.81 -6.49
CA PRO A 145 16.16 -19.27 -5.32
C PRO A 145 16.98 -19.43 -4.04
N ARG A 146 17.78 -18.40 -3.74
CA ARG A 146 18.70 -18.36 -2.60
C ARG A 146 18.93 -16.91 -2.22
N TRP A 147 18.89 -16.66 -0.93
CA TRP A 147 19.26 -15.38 -0.35
C TRP A 147 20.76 -15.35 -0.09
N ASN A 148 21.42 -14.25 -0.48
CA ASN A 148 22.85 -14.05 -0.28
C ASN A 148 23.14 -12.62 0.25
N PRO A 149 23.40 -12.45 1.56
CA PRO A 149 23.62 -11.13 2.15
C PRO A 149 24.96 -10.50 1.77
N SER A 150 25.93 -11.28 1.28
CA SER A 150 27.30 -10.79 1.03
C SER A 150 27.49 -10.05 -0.29
N LYS A 151 26.43 -9.90 -1.11
CA LYS A 151 26.51 -9.23 -2.42
C LYS A 151 26.76 -7.71 -2.39
N LEU A 152 26.87 -7.08 -1.22
CA LEU A 152 27.07 -5.62 -1.09
C LEU A 152 28.37 -5.23 -0.36
N SER A 153 29.40 -6.07 -0.42
CA SER A 153 30.75 -5.74 0.05
C SER A 153 31.74 -5.72 -1.12
N THR A 154 31.63 -4.74 -2.02
CA THR A 154 32.74 -4.32 -2.89
C THR A 154 32.54 -2.86 -3.27
#